data_AF-A0A183MPE1-F1
#
_entry.id   AF-A0A183MPE1-F1
#
_cell.length_a   1.000
_cell.length_b   1.000
_cell.length_c   1.000
_cell.angle_alpha   90.00
_cell.angle_beta   90.00
_cell.angle_gamma   90.00
#
_symmetry.space_group_name_H-M   'P 1'
#
loop_
_entity.id
_entity.type
_entity.pdbx_description
1 polymer ?
#
loop_
_entity_poly.entity_id
_entity_poly.type
_entity_poly.pdbx_seq_one_letter_code
_entity_poly.pdbx_strand_id
1 'polypeptide(L)'
;MSIFLLDDEVPIEAVRWLYFRRSGGVSTWKPFCGYDSIRLETAYRERYNGSTDPVYDKITVRGEMFEVDMESCQCIPIYWFGKKRSVHSRRKTWCSTRVVRAVWFQKINWLPLDTKLSEVIEYEHRTYAIPKLKGVTGKSHKPVHKYQSNNYEIKWMPDGTIYLVTKSAEPFGKVRLHGGLSSVPISRGFNRPAETSDRPPPITHVCFVVHGIGQQLASIRHECAKYVFHFSNIFCQFTCQNLLAIRFDNLIHRV
;
A
#
# COMPACT_ATOMS: atom_id res chain seq x y z
N MET A 1 7.47 12.90 21.51
CA MET A 1 7.77 11.48 21.22
C MET A 1 6.56 10.89 20.49
N SER A 2 6.73 10.04 19.47
CA SER A 2 5.57 9.32 18.89
C SER A 2 4.94 8.46 19.98
N ILE A 3 3.60 8.42 20.05
CA ILE A 3 2.84 7.78 21.15
C ILE A 3 3.23 6.31 21.29
N PHE A 4 3.51 5.63 20.19
CA PHE A 4 3.84 4.21 20.12
C PHE A 4 5.32 3.94 19.80
N LEU A 5 6.21 4.92 20.03
CA LEU A 5 7.65 4.71 19.82
C LEU A 5 8.25 3.71 20.81
N LEU A 6 7.66 3.59 21.99
CA LEU A 6 8.18 2.79 23.10
C LEU A 6 7.45 1.45 23.27
N ASP A 7 6.48 1.18 22.40
CA ASP A 7 5.67 -0.02 22.42
C ASP A 7 6.41 -1.16 21.70
N ASP A 8 6.34 -2.38 22.25
CA ASP A 8 7.00 -3.53 21.64
C ASP A 8 6.41 -3.87 20.27
N GLU A 9 5.12 -3.58 20.07
CA GLU A 9 4.44 -3.75 18.79
C GLU A 9 3.92 -2.41 18.25
N VAL A 10 3.93 -2.26 16.93
CA VAL A 10 3.31 -1.10 16.29
C VAL A 10 1.80 -1.31 16.26
N PRO A 11 0.98 -0.36 16.73
CA PRO A 11 -0.48 -0.50 16.70
C PRO A 11 -0.98 -0.62 15.27
N ILE A 12 -2.10 -1.31 15.08
CA ILE A 12 -2.69 -1.61 13.76
C ILE A 12 -2.93 -0.31 12.99
N GLU A 13 -3.36 0.74 13.69
CA GLU A 13 -3.67 2.05 13.15
C GLU A 13 -2.43 2.79 12.64
N ALA A 14 -1.25 2.49 13.20
CA ALA A 14 0.01 3.11 12.77
C ALA A 14 0.64 2.38 11.57
N VAL A 15 0.24 1.14 11.28
CA VAL A 15 0.70 0.42 10.09
C VAL A 15 0.00 0.97 8.85
N ARG A 16 0.74 1.06 7.74
CA ARG A 16 0.13 1.42 6.44
C ARG A 16 0.43 0.37 5.40
N TRP A 17 -0.63 -0.08 4.76
CA TRP A 17 -0.53 -0.89 3.55
C TRP A 17 -0.48 0.04 2.34
N LEU A 18 0.38 -0.27 1.37
CA LEU A 18 0.55 0.53 0.17
C LEU A 18 0.47 -0.34 -1.07
N TYR A 19 -0.13 0.20 -2.12
CA TYR A 19 -0.12 -0.40 -3.44
C TYR A 19 0.77 0.41 -4.39
N PHE A 20 1.44 -0.29 -5.28
CA PHE A 20 2.28 0.35 -6.27
C PHE A 20 1.39 0.99 -7.35
N ARG A 21 1.67 2.23 -7.75
CA ARG A 21 0.95 2.92 -8.81
C ARG A 21 1.93 3.35 -9.89
N ARG A 22 1.61 3.03 -11.14
CA ARG A 22 2.24 3.58 -12.34
C ARG A 22 1.27 4.56 -12.99
N SER A 23 1.62 5.82 -13.08
CA SER A 23 0.79 6.86 -13.68
C SER A 23 1.68 7.89 -14.37
N GLY A 24 1.46 8.16 -15.66
CA GLY A 24 2.19 9.21 -16.39
C GLY A 24 3.72 9.09 -16.32
N GLY A 25 4.29 7.89 -16.45
CA GLY A 25 5.74 7.66 -16.36
C GLY A 25 6.33 7.67 -14.93
N VAL A 26 5.56 8.08 -13.92
CA VAL A 26 5.97 8.03 -12.52
C VAL A 26 5.47 6.73 -11.88
N SER A 27 6.38 6.07 -11.17
CA SER A 27 6.09 4.85 -10.42
C SER A 27 6.33 5.14 -8.94
N THR A 28 5.30 4.98 -8.11
CA THR A 28 5.39 5.30 -6.68
C THR A 28 4.45 4.43 -5.85
N TRP A 29 4.70 4.34 -4.55
CA TRP A 29 3.79 3.71 -3.60
C TRP A 29 2.67 4.68 -3.23
N LYS A 30 1.44 4.18 -3.14
CA LYS A 30 0.28 4.93 -2.66
C LYS A 30 -0.34 4.18 -1.48
N PRO A 31 -0.61 4.87 -0.36
CA PRO A 31 -1.26 4.25 0.78
C PRO A 31 -2.70 3.86 0.42
N PHE A 32 -3.15 2.74 0.96
CA PHE A 32 -4.59 2.47 1.09
C PHE A 32 -5.20 3.42 2.15
N CYS A 33 -6.51 3.64 2.08
CA CYS A 33 -7.22 4.39 3.11
C CYS A 33 -7.16 3.66 4.46
N GLY A 34 -7.56 4.33 5.54
CA GLY A 34 -7.59 3.80 6.90
C GLY A 34 -8.33 2.47 7.00
N TYR A 35 -9.57 2.43 6.51
CA TYR A 35 -10.42 1.23 6.55
C TYR A 35 -9.75 0.01 5.90
N ASP A 36 -9.24 0.19 4.68
CA ASP A 36 -8.56 -0.89 3.95
C ASP A 36 -7.26 -1.32 4.64
N SER A 37 -6.49 -0.35 5.17
CA SER A 37 -5.20 -0.64 5.81
C SER A 37 -5.38 -1.44 7.10
N ILE A 38 -6.40 -1.13 7.91
CA ILE A 38 -6.74 -1.87 9.12
C ILE A 38 -7.09 -3.31 8.76
N ARG A 39 -7.99 -3.52 7.78
CA ARG A 39 -8.43 -4.86 7.38
C ARG A 39 -7.29 -5.71 6.83
N LEU A 40 -6.41 -5.12 6.02
CA LEU A 40 -5.22 -5.80 5.52
C LEU A 40 -4.25 -6.16 6.65
N GLU A 41 -4.06 -5.26 7.61
CA GLU A 41 -3.18 -5.50 8.76
C GLU A 41 -3.74 -6.57 9.69
N THR A 42 -5.05 -6.57 9.94
CA THR A 42 -5.73 -7.64 10.68
C THR A 42 -5.52 -8.97 10.00
N ALA A 43 -5.83 -9.08 8.70
CA ALA A 43 -5.64 -10.32 7.95
C ALA A 43 -4.19 -10.81 7.96
N TYR A 44 -3.22 -9.90 7.89
CA TYR A 44 -1.81 -10.24 7.99
C TYR A 44 -1.45 -10.82 9.37
N ARG A 45 -1.89 -10.19 10.46
CA ARG A 45 -1.61 -10.67 11.82
C ARG A 45 -2.28 -12.00 12.11
N GLU A 46 -3.52 -12.18 11.69
CA GLU A 46 -4.25 -13.45 11.85
C GLU A 46 -3.55 -14.59 11.11
N ARG A 47 -3.13 -14.37 9.86
CA ARG A 47 -2.36 -15.37 9.10
C ARG A 47 -0.99 -15.63 9.70
N TYR A 48 -0.31 -14.59 10.20
CA TYR A 48 0.96 -14.74 10.90
C TYR A 48 0.82 -15.58 12.18
N ASN A 49 -0.31 -15.45 12.87
CA ASN A 49 -0.67 -16.25 14.04
C ASN A 49 -1.19 -17.66 13.70
N GLY A 50 -1.17 -18.06 12.42
CA GLY A 50 -1.52 -19.41 11.97
C GLY A 50 -2.99 -19.62 11.63
N SER A 51 -3.81 -18.57 11.56
CA SER A 51 -5.19 -18.69 11.09
C SER A 51 -5.23 -19.19 9.64
N THR A 52 -6.11 -20.15 9.38
CA THR A 52 -6.38 -20.72 8.04
C THR A 52 -7.76 -20.33 7.52
N ASP A 53 -8.43 -19.37 8.17
CA ASP A 53 -9.73 -18.88 7.73
C ASP A 53 -9.60 -18.18 6.35
N PRO A 54 -10.32 -18.66 5.32
CA PRO A 54 -10.28 -18.06 3.98
C PRO A 54 -10.68 -16.59 3.94
N VAL A 55 -11.36 -16.05 4.96
CA VAL A 55 -11.69 -14.63 5.08
C VAL A 55 -10.44 -13.74 5.06
N TYR A 56 -9.28 -14.27 5.47
CA TYR A 56 -8.01 -13.55 5.51
C TYR A 56 -7.17 -13.72 4.24
N ASP A 57 -7.56 -14.56 3.29
CA ASP A 57 -6.78 -14.80 2.07
C ASP A 57 -6.92 -13.66 1.06
N LYS A 58 -8.12 -13.08 0.96
CA LYS A 58 -8.45 -12.05 -0.02
C LYS A 58 -9.25 -10.91 0.58
N ILE A 59 -8.65 -9.73 0.62
CA ILE A 59 -9.26 -8.55 1.24
C ILE A 59 -9.71 -7.57 0.16
N THR A 60 -11.00 -7.26 0.12
CA THR A 60 -11.55 -6.23 -0.77
C THR A 60 -11.03 -4.84 -0.38
N VAL A 61 -10.58 -4.05 -1.35
CA VAL A 61 -9.97 -2.73 -1.14
C VAL A 61 -10.41 -1.75 -2.23
N ARG A 62 -10.14 -0.46 -1.99
CA ARG A 62 -10.41 0.65 -2.90
C ARG A 62 -11.88 0.70 -3.32
N GLY A 63 -12.76 0.61 -2.32
CA GLY A 63 -14.20 0.61 -2.51
C GLY A 63 -14.70 -0.67 -3.17
N GLU A 64 -14.12 -1.83 -2.84
CA GLU A 64 -14.56 -3.14 -3.38
C GLU A 64 -14.40 -3.27 -4.90
N MET A 65 -13.57 -2.42 -5.51
CA MET A 65 -13.20 -2.52 -6.92
C MET A 65 -12.01 -3.46 -7.14
N PHE A 66 -11.22 -3.69 -6.09
CA PHE A 66 -10.03 -4.51 -6.11
C PHE A 66 -10.04 -5.46 -4.91
N GLU A 67 -9.31 -6.56 -5.03
CA GLU A 67 -8.97 -7.44 -3.93
C GLU A 67 -7.46 -7.52 -3.79
N VAL A 68 -6.96 -7.59 -2.55
CA VAL A 68 -5.58 -7.95 -2.25
C VAL A 68 -5.55 -9.43 -1.93
N ASP A 69 -4.84 -10.17 -2.76
CA ASP A 69 -4.43 -11.55 -2.46
C ASP A 69 -3.24 -11.50 -1.49
N MET A 70 -3.48 -11.96 -0.26
CA MET A 70 -2.52 -11.91 0.85
C MET A 70 -1.40 -12.94 0.71
N GLU A 71 -1.57 -13.97 -0.12
CA GLU A 71 -0.52 -14.93 -0.45
C GLU A 71 0.44 -14.33 -1.48
N SER A 72 -0.10 -13.80 -2.58
CA SER A 72 0.75 -13.27 -3.66
C SER A 72 1.17 -11.80 -3.46
N CYS A 73 0.63 -11.13 -2.44
CA CYS A 73 0.81 -9.69 -2.19
C CYS A 73 0.50 -8.83 -3.43
N GLN A 74 -0.59 -9.17 -4.13
CA GLN A 74 -1.04 -8.47 -5.32
C GLN A 74 -2.43 -7.88 -5.11
N CYS A 75 -2.58 -6.62 -5.49
CA CYS A 75 -3.87 -5.94 -5.63
C CYS A 75 -4.36 -6.15 -7.07
N ILE A 76 -5.52 -6.78 -7.22
CA ILE A 76 -6.08 -7.26 -8.48
C ILE A 76 -7.50 -6.69 -8.61
N PRO A 77 -7.92 -6.19 -9.79
CA PRO A 77 -9.30 -5.72 -9.97
C PRO A 77 -10.32 -6.85 -9.85
N ILE A 78 -11.50 -6.58 -9.31
CA ILE A 78 -12.59 -7.56 -9.13
C ILE A 78 -13.47 -7.67 -10.38
N TYR A 79 -13.74 -6.56 -11.07
CA TYR A 79 -14.72 -6.54 -12.17
C TYR A 79 -14.09 -6.55 -13.58
N TRP A 80 -12.79 -6.28 -13.70
CA TRP A 80 -12.10 -6.24 -14.99
C TRP A 80 -10.77 -6.97 -14.95
N PHE A 81 -10.79 -8.25 -15.34
CA PHE A 81 -9.57 -9.04 -15.48
C PHE A 81 -9.09 -8.99 -16.93
N GLY A 82 -7.83 -8.58 -17.12
CA GLY A 82 -7.20 -8.57 -18.42
C GLY A 82 -6.13 -9.65 -18.54
N LYS A 83 -6.13 -10.37 -19.67
CA LYS A 83 -5.04 -11.28 -20.05
C LYS A 83 -3.69 -10.54 -20.03
N LYS A 84 -2.59 -11.28 -19.84
CA LYS A 84 -1.24 -10.72 -19.90
C LYS A 84 -1.07 -9.89 -21.18
N ARG A 85 -0.57 -8.65 -21.05
CA ARG A 85 -0.25 -7.80 -22.22
C ARG A 85 0.91 -8.32 -23.06
N SER A 86 1.70 -9.25 -22.54
CA SER A 86 2.84 -9.86 -23.22
C SER A 86 3.13 -11.21 -22.58
N VAL A 87 3.60 -12.18 -23.38
CA VAL A 87 4.07 -13.50 -22.92
C VAL A 87 5.20 -13.36 -21.90
N HIS A 88 6.00 -12.30 -22.01
CA HIS A 88 7.10 -11.98 -21.11
C HIS A 88 6.65 -11.31 -19.79
N SER A 89 5.35 -11.02 -19.64
CA SER A 89 4.84 -10.41 -18.42
C SER A 89 4.74 -11.43 -17.29
N ARG A 90 5.50 -11.19 -16.21
CA ARG A 90 5.38 -11.95 -14.95
C ARG A 90 4.09 -11.66 -14.17
N ARG A 91 3.27 -10.69 -14.59
CA ARG A 91 2.01 -10.36 -13.90
C ARG A 91 0.89 -11.33 -14.27
N LYS A 92 0.05 -11.71 -13.31
CA LYS A 92 -1.16 -12.53 -13.56
C LYS A 92 -2.15 -11.77 -14.45
N THR A 93 -2.31 -10.46 -14.23
CA THR A 93 -3.12 -9.56 -15.07
C THR A 93 -2.40 -8.23 -15.31
N TRP A 94 -2.67 -7.54 -16.44
CA TRP A 94 -2.02 -6.25 -16.71
C TRP A 94 -2.40 -5.15 -15.70
N CYS A 95 -3.56 -5.30 -15.05
CA CYS A 95 -4.09 -4.41 -14.02
C CYS A 95 -3.54 -4.67 -12.61
N SER A 96 -2.92 -5.84 -12.38
CA SER A 96 -2.41 -6.20 -11.05
C SER A 96 -1.25 -5.30 -10.65
N THR A 97 -1.21 -4.96 -9.37
CA THR A 97 -0.12 -4.19 -8.79
C THR A 97 0.37 -4.79 -7.48
N ARG A 98 1.63 -4.52 -7.15
CA ARG A 98 2.24 -5.01 -5.91
C ARG A 98 1.65 -4.28 -4.72
N VAL A 99 1.52 -5.00 -3.60
CA VAL A 99 1.17 -4.45 -2.31
C VAL A 99 2.33 -4.67 -1.35
N VAL A 100 2.51 -3.76 -0.39
CA VAL A 100 3.51 -3.87 0.67
C VAL A 100 2.92 -3.42 2.00
N ARG A 101 3.24 -4.17 3.06
CA ARG A 101 3.05 -3.77 4.45
C ARG A 101 4.23 -2.88 4.86
N ALA A 102 3.97 -1.69 5.39
CA ALA A 102 5.01 -0.77 5.81
C ALA A 102 4.85 -0.33 7.26
N VAL A 103 5.96 -0.43 7.99
CA VAL A 103 6.07 -0.04 9.39
C VAL A 103 6.98 1.18 9.53
N TRP A 104 8.08 1.23 8.79
CA TRP A 104 9.00 2.35 8.81
C TRP A 104 8.90 3.21 7.55
N PHE A 105 8.87 4.53 7.75
CA PHE A 105 8.65 5.53 6.70
C PHE A 105 9.71 6.61 6.73
N GLN A 106 10.05 7.16 5.56
CA GLN A 106 10.76 8.43 5.48
C GLN A 106 9.81 9.56 5.91
N LYS A 107 10.20 10.40 6.88
CA LYS A 107 9.33 11.51 7.32
C LYS A 107 9.11 12.58 6.25
N ILE A 108 9.99 12.65 5.24
CA ILE A 108 9.94 13.69 4.20
C ILE A 108 8.74 13.49 3.26
N ASN A 109 8.54 12.27 2.79
CA ASN A 109 7.56 11.95 1.74
C ASN A 109 6.61 10.81 2.12
N TRP A 110 6.77 10.25 3.33
CA TRP A 110 5.98 9.13 3.86
C TRP A 110 5.98 7.91 2.94
N LEU A 111 7.07 7.75 2.19
CA LEU A 111 7.33 6.53 1.43
C LEU A 111 7.86 5.44 2.38
N PRO A 112 7.44 4.19 2.14
CA PRO A 112 7.92 3.07 2.93
C PRO A 112 9.42 2.86 2.69
N LEU A 113 10.14 2.49 3.74
CA LEU A 113 11.49 1.95 3.58
C LEU A 113 11.44 0.58 2.89
N ASP A 114 12.58 0.13 2.38
CA ASP A 114 12.71 -1.24 1.89
C ASP A 114 12.35 -2.23 3.00
N THR A 115 11.64 -3.31 2.65
CA THR A 115 11.10 -4.27 3.62
C THR A 115 12.20 -4.90 4.48
N LYS A 116 13.32 -5.31 3.89
CA LYS A 116 14.42 -5.95 4.64
C LYS A 116 15.09 -4.96 5.58
N LEU A 117 15.28 -3.72 5.12
CA LEU A 117 15.81 -2.66 5.97
C LEU A 117 14.85 -2.34 7.13
N SER A 118 13.54 -2.28 6.84
CA SER A 118 12.50 -2.06 7.85
C SER A 118 12.49 -3.15 8.92
N GLU A 119 12.71 -4.42 8.55
CA GLU A 119 12.81 -5.55 9.49
C GLU A 119 14.03 -5.42 10.40
N VAL A 120 15.19 -5.07 9.85
CA VAL A 120 16.41 -4.83 10.64
C VAL A 120 16.21 -3.67 11.61
N ILE A 121 15.65 -2.54 11.14
CA ILE A 121 15.37 -1.38 12.00
C ILE A 121 14.41 -1.77 13.12
N GLU A 122 13.34 -2.52 12.83
CA GLU A 122 12.35 -2.91 13.82
C GLU A 122 12.94 -3.86 14.87
N TYR A 123 13.75 -4.84 14.46
CA TYR A 123 14.45 -5.74 15.38
C TYR A 123 15.40 -4.97 16.32
N GLU A 124 16.26 -4.12 15.77
CA GLU A 124 17.20 -3.31 16.55
C GLU A 124 16.46 -2.33 17.48
N HIS A 125 15.37 -1.74 16.98
CA HIS A 125 14.55 -0.81 17.74
C HIS A 125 13.93 -1.49 18.96
N ARG A 126 13.27 -2.64 18.79
CA ARG A 126 12.64 -3.40 19.87
C ARG A 126 13.67 -3.91 20.88
N THR A 127 14.73 -4.54 20.38
CA THR A 127 15.70 -5.25 21.21
C THR A 127 16.59 -4.31 22.01
N TYR A 128 17.06 -3.21 21.40
CA TYR A 128 18.10 -2.37 22.01
C TYR A 128 17.70 -0.91 22.19
N ALA A 129 16.90 -0.33 21.29
CA ALA A 129 16.58 1.09 21.36
C ALA A 129 15.48 1.40 22.39
N ILE A 130 14.39 0.63 22.46
CA ILE A 130 13.28 0.86 23.39
C ILE A 130 13.76 0.88 24.85
N PRO A 131 14.54 -0.12 25.36
CA PRO A 131 15.02 -0.08 26.74
C PRO A 131 15.86 1.15 27.05
N LYS A 132 16.73 1.55 26.11
CA LYS A 132 17.59 2.73 26.26
C LYS A 132 16.81 4.04 26.21
N LEU A 133 15.79 4.14 25.35
CA LEU A 133 14.93 5.32 25.24
C LEU A 133 14.06 5.52 26.48
N LYS A 134 13.55 4.44 27.08
CA LYS A 134 12.81 4.49 28.35
C LYS A 134 13.65 5.04 29.52
N GLY A 135 14.97 4.82 29.49
CA GLY A 135 15.91 5.32 30.50
C GLY A 135 16.43 6.75 30.30
N VAL A 136 15.97 7.48 29.29
CA VAL A 136 16.43 8.85 29.01
C VAL A 136 15.80 9.83 30.01
N THR A 137 16.62 10.45 30.85
CA THR A 137 16.18 11.42 31.86
C THR A 137 16.55 12.87 31.55
N GLY A 138 17.21 13.13 30.41
CA GLY A 138 17.68 14.48 30.04
C GLY A 138 17.90 14.69 28.55
N LYS A 139 18.04 15.96 28.14
CA LYS A 139 18.37 16.33 26.76
C LYS A 139 19.84 16.08 26.48
N SER A 140 20.13 15.38 25.39
CA SER A 140 21.50 15.16 24.90
C SER A 140 21.52 15.21 23.37
N HIS A 141 22.65 15.66 22.82
CA HIS A 141 22.88 15.65 21.37
C HIS A 141 23.53 14.35 20.88
N LYS A 142 23.94 13.46 21.79
CA LYS A 142 24.53 12.17 21.43
C LYS A 142 23.41 11.13 21.23
N PRO A 143 23.47 10.29 20.19
CA PRO A 143 22.51 9.20 20.00
C PRO A 143 22.53 8.24 21.19
N VAL A 144 21.35 7.83 21.64
CA VAL A 144 21.16 6.83 22.71
C VAL A 144 21.54 5.44 22.22
N HIS A 145 21.31 5.20 20.93
CA HIS A 145 21.67 3.96 20.27
C HIS A 145 22.06 4.23 18.81
N LYS A 146 22.94 3.38 18.30
CA LYS A 146 23.38 3.39 16.91
C LYS A 146 23.46 1.95 16.42
N TYR A 147 23.04 1.76 15.19
CA TYR A 147 23.28 0.54 14.43
C TYR A 147 24.04 0.91 13.17
N GLN A 148 25.08 0.16 12.83
CA GLN A 148 25.90 0.45 11.66
C GLN A 148 26.07 -0.79 10.81
N SER A 149 25.81 -0.65 9.51
CA SER A 149 26.08 -1.62 8.47
C SER A 149 27.07 -1.04 7.45
N ASN A 150 27.46 -1.82 6.44
CA ASN A 150 28.38 -1.39 5.40
C ASN A 150 27.82 -0.24 4.55
N ASN A 151 26.49 -0.16 4.40
CA ASN A 151 25.84 0.81 3.50
C ASN A 151 25.06 1.92 4.22
N TYR A 152 24.70 1.73 5.48
CA TYR A 152 23.88 2.67 6.25
C TYR A 152 24.20 2.65 7.75
N GLU A 153 23.83 3.72 8.44
CA GLU A 153 23.88 3.89 9.89
C GLU A 153 22.52 4.40 10.37
N ILE A 154 21.97 3.83 11.44
CA ILE A 154 20.73 4.28 12.06
C ILE A 154 21.06 4.86 13.43
N LYS A 155 20.51 6.04 13.74
CA LYS A 155 20.75 6.77 15.00
C LYS A 155 19.43 7.01 15.70
N TRP A 156 19.30 6.54 16.93
CA TRP A 156 18.18 6.86 17.82
C TRP A 156 18.60 7.98 18.76
N MET A 157 17.87 9.08 18.72
CA MET A 157 18.15 10.29 19.50
C MET A 157 17.34 10.31 20.81
N PRO A 158 17.82 11.01 21.85
CA PRO A 158 17.12 11.12 23.13
C PRO A 158 15.70 11.71 23.05
N ASP A 159 15.42 12.55 22.06
CA ASP A 159 14.10 13.15 21.81
C ASP A 159 13.11 12.18 21.10
N GLY A 160 13.56 10.97 20.79
CA GLY A 160 12.82 9.97 20.03
C GLY A 160 12.90 10.14 18.51
N THR A 161 13.70 11.09 18.01
CA THR A 161 13.96 11.21 16.58
C THR A 161 14.91 10.11 16.13
N ILE A 162 14.62 9.51 14.97
CA ILE A 162 15.42 8.43 14.41
C ILE A 162 15.90 8.87 13.03
N TYR A 163 17.21 8.75 12.80
CA TYR A 163 17.84 9.11 11.53
C TYR A 163 18.39 7.88 10.84
N LEU A 164 18.09 7.74 9.55
CA LEU A 164 18.77 6.82 8.65
C LEU A 164 19.81 7.61 7.86
N VAL A 165 21.08 7.21 7.98
CA VAL A 165 22.22 7.82 7.29
C VAL A 165 22.75 6.81 6.28
N THR A 166 22.76 7.13 4.98
CA THR A 166 23.39 6.27 3.96
C THR A 166 24.83 6.67 3.73
N LYS A 167 25.70 5.67 3.50
CA LYS A 167 27.13 5.90 3.24
C LYS A 167 27.43 6.15 1.75
N SER A 168 26.54 5.75 0.84
CA SER A 168 26.61 6.16 -0.56
C SER A 168 25.73 7.39 -0.79
N ALA A 169 26.16 8.26 -1.71
CA ALA A 169 25.33 9.30 -2.28
C ALA A 169 24.26 8.73 -3.25
N GLU A 170 23.94 7.44 -3.15
CA GLU A 170 22.84 6.87 -3.94
C GLU A 170 21.53 7.42 -3.40
N PRO A 171 20.75 8.13 -4.24
CA PRO A 171 19.49 8.71 -3.82
C PRO A 171 18.53 7.61 -3.36
N PHE A 172 17.83 7.86 -2.27
CA PHE A 172 16.76 7.01 -1.75
C PHE A 172 15.65 6.87 -2.81
N GLY A 173 15.77 5.92 -3.74
CA GLY A 173 14.90 5.87 -4.93
C GLY A 173 14.98 7.16 -5.76
N LYS A 174 13.92 7.49 -6.51
CA LYS A 174 13.85 8.73 -7.33
C LYS A 174 13.73 10.02 -6.49
N VAL A 175 14.17 10.03 -5.24
CA VAL A 175 14.16 11.22 -4.38
C VAL A 175 15.51 11.91 -4.50
N ARG A 176 15.56 13.00 -5.28
CA ARG A 176 16.71 13.91 -5.27
C ARG A 176 16.68 14.68 -3.95
N LEU A 177 17.47 14.24 -2.98
CA LEU A 177 17.74 15.04 -1.78
C LEU A 177 18.78 16.10 -2.15
N HIS A 178 18.44 17.37 -1.98
CA HIS A 178 19.39 18.46 -2.13
C HIS A 178 20.27 18.55 -0.86
N GLY A 179 21.59 18.50 -1.03
CA GLY A 179 22.57 18.60 0.06
C GLY A 179 23.37 17.32 0.27
N GLY A 180 24.70 17.44 0.30
CA GLY A 180 25.59 16.33 0.63
C GLY A 180 25.38 15.86 2.07
N LEU A 181 25.36 14.53 2.27
CA LEU A 181 25.14 13.80 3.54
C LEU A 181 23.64 13.63 3.90
N SER A 182 22.89 12.86 3.12
CA SER A 182 22.62 11.41 3.32
C SER A 182 21.90 10.99 4.61
N SER A 183 21.53 11.92 5.49
CA SER A 183 20.71 11.65 6.68
C SER A 183 19.24 12.03 6.46
N VAL A 184 18.34 11.07 6.64
CA VAL A 184 16.90 11.26 6.51
C VAL A 184 16.21 10.88 7.82
N PRO A 185 15.36 11.75 8.39
CA PRO A 185 14.56 11.37 9.55
C PRO A 185 13.51 10.33 9.13
N ILE A 186 13.41 9.26 9.91
CA ILE A 186 12.45 8.17 9.70
C ILE A 186 11.46 8.11 10.86
N SER A 187 10.30 7.52 10.60
CA SER A 187 9.23 7.31 11.57
C SER A 187 8.89 5.83 11.64
N ARG A 188 8.75 5.34 12.88
CA ARG A 188 7.97 4.14 13.16
C ARG A 188 6.50 4.53 13.05
N GLY A 189 5.73 3.80 12.25
CA GLY A 189 4.35 4.11 11.92
C GLY A 189 4.16 5.27 10.94
N PHE A 190 2.98 5.29 10.32
CA PHE A 190 2.55 6.29 9.36
C PHE A 190 2.18 7.62 10.03
N ASN A 191 2.16 8.71 9.27
CA ASN A 191 1.94 10.06 9.82
C ASN A 191 0.55 10.31 10.39
N ARG A 192 -0.43 9.53 9.93
CA ARG A 192 -1.81 9.61 10.38
C ARG A 192 -2.26 8.19 10.76
N PRO A 193 -2.92 8.03 11.92
CA PRO A 193 -3.53 6.76 12.27
C PRO A 193 -4.56 6.37 11.21
N ALA A 194 -4.69 5.07 10.97
CA ALA A 194 -5.78 4.53 10.18
C ALA A 194 -7.07 4.58 11.00
N GLU A 195 -8.16 4.94 10.35
CA GLU A 195 -9.49 4.97 10.95
C GLU A 195 -10.43 4.05 10.19
N THR A 196 -11.32 3.35 10.89
CA THR A 196 -12.34 2.49 10.28
C THR A 196 -13.41 3.29 9.54
N SER A 197 -13.59 4.57 9.89
CA SER A 197 -14.44 5.54 9.19
C SER A 197 -13.87 6.01 7.85
N ASP A 198 -12.54 5.91 7.63
CA ASP A 198 -11.89 6.30 6.38
C ASP A 198 -12.12 5.23 5.30
N ARG A 199 -13.36 5.14 4.84
CA ARG A 199 -13.85 4.23 3.82
C ARG A 199 -14.47 5.05 2.67
N PRO A 200 -14.19 4.73 1.40
CA PRO A 200 -14.91 5.35 0.29
C PRO A 200 -16.41 5.04 0.38
N PRO A 201 -17.28 5.93 -0.14
CA PRO A 201 -18.71 5.66 -0.21
C PRO A 201 -19.00 4.31 -0.90
N PRO A 202 -20.09 3.61 -0.52
CA PRO A 202 -20.51 2.40 -1.20
C PRO A 202 -20.63 2.64 -2.70
N ILE A 203 -20.08 1.71 -3.50
CA ILE A 203 -20.23 1.78 -4.95
C ILE A 203 -21.64 1.35 -5.29
N THR A 204 -22.40 2.25 -5.92
CA THR A 204 -23.76 1.97 -6.38
C THR A 204 -23.83 1.65 -7.88
N HIS A 205 -22.86 2.12 -8.67
CA HIS A 205 -22.84 1.97 -10.13
C HIS A 205 -21.41 1.85 -10.65
N VAL A 206 -21.21 1.10 -11.75
CA VAL A 206 -19.93 1.03 -12.46
C VAL A 206 -20.16 1.45 -13.91
N CYS A 207 -19.65 2.63 -14.29
CA CYS A 207 -19.77 3.16 -15.64
C CYS A 207 -18.49 2.88 -16.46
N PHE A 208 -18.63 2.44 -17.70
CA PHE A 208 -17.50 2.21 -18.60
C PHE A 208 -17.46 3.32 -19.65
N VAL A 209 -16.37 4.08 -19.67
CA VAL A 209 -16.12 5.05 -20.74
C VAL A 209 -15.27 4.38 -21.80
N VAL A 210 -15.82 4.23 -23.00
CA VAL A 210 -15.11 3.68 -24.16
C VAL A 210 -14.68 4.86 -25.03
N HIS A 211 -13.39 5.20 -24.98
CA HIS A 211 -12.84 6.19 -25.91
C HIS A 211 -12.55 5.53 -27.25
N GLY A 212 -13.34 5.85 -28.27
CA GLY A 212 -13.03 5.51 -29.65
C GLY A 212 -11.99 6.47 -30.21
N ILE A 213 -10.73 6.02 -30.36
CA ILE A 213 -9.80 6.67 -31.28
C ILE A 213 -9.96 5.96 -32.62
N GLY A 214 -10.59 6.65 -33.57
CA GLY A 214 -10.61 6.37 -35.01
C GLY A 214 -10.54 4.91 -35.45
N GLN A 215 -11.68 4.22 -35.47
CA GLN A 215 -11.83 3.02 -36.29
C GLN A 215 -13.08 3.15 -37.16
N GLN A 216 -12.87 3.42 -38.45
CA GLN A 216 -13.87 3.11 -39.47
C GLN A 216 -14.09 1.59 -39.46
N LEU A 217 -15.36 1.22 -39.33
CA LEU A 217 -15.91 -0.11 -39.59
C LEU A 217 -15.43 -1.25 -38.65
N ALA A 218 -16.43 -1.81 -37.97
CA ALA A 218 -16.44 -3.13 -37.32
C ALA A 218 -15.77 -3.29 -35.94
N SER A 219 -16.68 -3.35 -34.96
CA SER A 219 -16.69 -4.28 -33.83
C SER A 219 -15.75 -3.99 -32.66
N ILE A 220 -16.37 -3.66 -31.53
CA ILE A 220 -15.83 -3.97 -30.20
C ILE A 220 -15.62 -5.48 -30.17
N ARG A 221 -14.40 -5.94 -30.48
CA ARG A 221 -14.08 -7.37 -30.44
C ARG A 221 -14.28 -7.85 -29.00
N HIS A 222 -15.08 -8.90 -28.83
CA HIS A 222 -15.36 -9.66 -27.60
C HIS A 222 -14.11 -10.10 -26.79
N GLU A 223 -12.89 -9.82 -27.27
CA GLU A 223 -11.65 -10.42 -26.80
C GLU A 223 -10.86 -9.57 -25.80
N CYS A 224 -11.15 -8.26 -25.68
CA CYS A 224 -10.29 -7.35 -24.92
C CYS A 224 -10.60 -7.25 -23.42
N ALA A 225 -11.80 -7.63 -22.98
CA ALA A 225 -12.15 -7.69 -21.56
C ALA A 225 -13.19 -8.78 -21.32
N LYS A 226 -12.80 -9.84 -20.59
CA LYS A 226 -13.78 -10.73 -19.97
C LYS A 226 -14.27 -10.04 -18.71
N TYR A 227 -15.45 -9.44 -18.78
CA TYR A 227 -16.14 -8.91 -17.60
C TYR A 227 -16.84 -10.07 -16.89
N VAL A 228 -16.65 -10.16 -15.58
CA VAL A 228 -17.39 -11.11 -14.73
C VAL A 228 -18.45 -10.30 -14.02
N PHE A 229 -19.72 -10.51 -14.40
CA PHE A 229 -20.86 -9.89 -13.74
C PHE A 229 -21.46 -10.89 -12.75
N HIS A 230 -21.56 -10.51 -11.48
CA HIS A 230 -22.19 -11.31 -10.42
C HIS A 230 -23.64 -10.87 -10.14
N PHE A 231 -24.27 -10.11 -11.05
CA PHE A 231 -25.58 -9.49 -10.85
C PHE A 231 -26.63 -10.09 -11.78
N SER A 232 -27.85 -10.25 -11.26
CA SER A 232 -28.98 -10.94 -11.91
C SER A 232 -29.75 -10.07 -12.92
N ASN A 233 -29.57 -8.74 -12.92
CA ASN A 233 -30.23 -7.84 -13.87
C ASN A 233 -29.24 -6.80 -14.41
N ILE A 234 -28.99 -6.84 -15.71
CA ILE A 234 -28.15 -5.86 -16.43
C ILE A 234 -29.05 -5.13 -17.42
N PHE A 235 -29.27 -3.83 -17.21
CA PHE A 235 -29.82 -2.95 -18.23
C PHE A 235 -28.65 -2.26 -18.96
N CYS A 236 -28.46 -2.61 -20.23
CA CYS A 236 -27.46 -1.99 -21.09
C CYS A 236 -28.17 -0.97 -21.98
N GLN A 237 -28.03 0.32 -21.68
CA GLN A 237 -28.61 1.39 -22.51
C GLN A 237 -27.53 1.98 -23.40
N PHE A 238 -27.64 1.73 -24.71
CA PHE A 238 -26.81 2.39 -25.72
C PHE A 238 -27.43 3.74 -26.04
N THR A 239 -26.80 4.83 -25.62
CA THR A 239 -27.11 6.17 -26.13
C THR A 239 -26.04 6.58 -27.14
N CYS A 240 -26.46 7.14 -28.28
CA CYS A 240 -25.65 7.47 -29.46
C CYS A 240 -24.50 8.49 -29.27
N GLN A 241 -23.96 8.65 -28.06
CA GLN A 241 -22.79 9.45 -27.76
C GLN A 241 -21.87 8.68 -26.79
N ASN A 242 -21.09 7.74 -27.31
CA ASN A 242 -19.81 7.20 -26.77
C ASN A 242 -19.64 7.00 -25.24
N LEU A 243 -20.71 6.85 -24.48
CA LEU A 243 -20.71 6.49 -23.06
C LEU A 243 -21.53 5.21 -22.91
N LEU A 244 -20.89 4.15 -22.39
CA LEU A 244 -21.59 2.97 -21.94
C LEU A 244 -21.89 3.14 -20.45
N ALA A 245 -23.05 3.71 -20.13
CA ALA A 245 -23.56 3.70 -18.77
C ALA A 245 -24.23 2.34 -18.52
N ILE A 246 -23.60 1.47 -17.72
CA ILE A 246 -24.28 0.28 -17.20
C ILE A 246 -24.92 0.68 -15.89
N ARG A 247 -26.26 0.74 -15.88
CA ARG A 247 -27.04 0.97 -14.67
C ARG A 247 -27.32 -0.38 -14.03
N PHE A 248 -26.88 -0.57 -12.79
CA PHE A 248 -27.21 -1.75 -12.00
C PHE A 248 -28.35 -1.38 -11.06
N ASP A 249 -29.58 -1.72 -11.44
CA ASP A 249 -30.71 -1.59 -10.52
C ASP A 249 -30.73 -2.84 -9.61
N ASN A 250 -30.76 -2.60 -8.28
CA ASN A 250 -30.69 -3.58 -7.17
C ASN A 250 -29.29 -4.18 -6.86
N LEU A 251 -28.45 -3.39 -6.19
CA LEU A 251 -27.42 -3.94 -5.30
C LEU A 251 -28.10 -4.36 -3.99
N ILE A 252 -28.32 -5.66 -3.79
CA ILE A 252 -28.23 -6.40 -2.50
C ILE A 252 -28.73 -7.82 -2.77
N HIS A 253 -27.83 -8.79 -2.66
CA HIS A 253 -27.93 -10.05 -1.92
C HIS A 253 -26.79 -10.96 -2.39
N ARG A 254 -25.73 -11.07 -1.59
CA ARG A 254 -24.99 -12.33 -1.50
C ARG A 254 -25.50 -13.04 -0.25
N VAL A 255 -26.00 -14.25 -0.45
CA VAL A 255 -26.10 -15.29 0.59
C VAL A 255 -24.69 -15.72 0.95
#